data_AF-A0A2W1L8B7-F1
#
_entry.id   AF-A0A2W1L8B7-F1
#
_cell.length_a   1.000
_cell.length_b   1.000
_cell.length_c   1.000
_cell.angle_alpha   90.00
_cell.angle_beta   90.00
_cell.angle_gamma   90.00
#
_symmetry.space_group_name_H-M   'P 1'
#
loop_
_entity.id
_entity.type
_entity.pdbx_description
1 polymer ?
#
loop_
_entity_poly.entity_id
_entity_poly.type
_entity_poly.pdbx_seq_one_letter_code
_entity_poly.pdbx_strand_id
1 'polypeptide(L)'
;MFKYAVINEDGICTAVSYLAEEVQQENMILLHDNDDVSLWDIYSDGGWAPGKPPLTSGDSLQDKMGQLEADNKAMMLALADIYEQMIVLRSGGNS
;
A
#
# COMPACT_ATOMS: atom_id res chain seq x y z
N MET A 1 12.28 -24.28 12.77
CA MET A 1 11.74 -23.13 12.01
C MET A 1 12.38 -21.90 12.59
N PHE A 2 13.03 -21.09 11.75
CA PHE A 2 13.81 -19.93 12.16
C PHE A 2 12.99 -18.67 11.89
N LYS A 3 12.89 -17.78 12.87
CA LYS A 3 12.17 -16.51 12.79
C LYS A 3 13.18 -15.40 12.52
N TYR A 4 12.91 -14.55 11.54
CA TYR A 4 13.81 -13.45 11.18
C TYR A 4 13.04 -12.13 11.07
N ALA A 5 13.66 -11.05 11.53
CA ALA A 5 13.28 -9.70 11.13
C ALA A 5 14.08 -9.29 9.90
N VAL A 6 13.39 -8.80 8.88
CA VAL A 6 14.00 -8.24 7.66
C VAL A 6 14.11 -6.73 7.82
N ILE A 7 15.33 -6.21 7.82
CA ILE A 7 15.62 -4.79 8.02
C ILE A 7 15.98 -4.09 6.71
N ASN A 8 15.72 -2.78 6.62
CA ASN A 8 16.22 -1.94 5.54
C ASN A 8 17.60 -1.34 5.88
N GLU A 9 18.14 -0.49 5.00
CA GLU A 9 19.42 0.20 5.20
C GLU A 9 19.44 1.11 6.45
N ASP A 10 18.28 1.57 6.91
CA ASP A 10 18.11 2.38 8.12
C ASP A 10 17.94 1.52 9.40
N GLY A 11 18.01 0.18 9.29
CA GLY A 11 17.79 -0.74 10.39
C GLY A 11 16.32 -0.95 10.77
N ILE A 12 15.37 -0.48 9.97
CA ILE A 12 13.93 -0.58 10.23
C ILE A 12 13.41 -1.96 9.81
N CYS A 13 12.71 -2.65 10.71
CA CYS A 13 12.00 -3.88 10.43
C CYS A 13 10.85 -3.65 9.44
N THR A 14 10.98 -4.24 8.26
CA THR A 14 10.01 -4.15 7.17
C THR A 14 9.17 -5.42 7.02
N ALA A 15 9.64 -6.55 7.55
CA ALA A 15 8.91 -7.82 7.54
C ALA A 15 9.42 -8.77 8.64
N VAL A 16 8.58 -9.72 9.05
CA VAL A 16 8.97 -10.88 9.85
C VAL A 16 8.74 -12.15 9.01
N SER A 17 9.79 -12.95 8.83
CA SER A 17 9.78 -14.15 7.99
C SER A 17 10.06 -15.41 8.81
N TYR A 18 9.50 -16.53 8.35
CA TYR A 18 9.71 -17.85 8.95
C TYR A 18 10.31 -18.78 7.90
N LEU A 19 11.51 -19.27 8.17
CA LEU A 19 12.26 -20.12 7.24
C LEU A 19 12.45 -21.53 7.83
N ALA A 20 12.46 -22.52 6.94
CA ALA A 20 12.68 -23.92 7.30
C ALA A 20 14.13 -24.17 7.75
N GLU A 21 15.07 -23.43 7.17
CA GLU A 21 16.51 -23.54 7.39
C GLU A 21 17.10 -22.21 7.85
N GLU A 22 18.29 -22.29 8.44
CA GLU A 22 19.04 -21.11 8.88
C GLU A 22 19.63 -20.39 7.66
N VAL A 23 19.34 -19.10 7.55
CA VAL A 23 19.86 -18.23 6.50
C VAL A 23 20.64 -17.09 7.13
N GLN A 24 21.86 -16.87 6.65
CA GLN A 24 22.67 -15.70 6.99
C GLN A 24 22.64 -14.71 5.83
N GLN A 25 21.92 -13.61 6.02
CA GLN A 25 21.88 -12.46 5.12
C GLN A 25 22.04 -11.19 5.94
N GLU A 26 22.69 -10.18 5.37
CA GLU A 26 23.03 -8.92 6.05
C GLU A 26 21.80 -8.17 6.57
N ASN A 27 20.70 -8.26 5.82
CA ASN A 27 19.43 -7.61 6.14
C ASN A 27 18.47 -8.51 6.94
N MET A 28 18.93 -9.65 7.45
CA MET A 28 18.10 -10.59 8.22
C MET A 28 18.66 -10.81 9.61
N ILE A 29 17.92 -10.36 10.61
CA ILE A 29 18.27 -10.55 12.02
C ILE A 29 17.51 -11.77 12.54
N LEU A 30 18.23 -12.78 13.02
CA LEU A 30 17.63 -13.96 13.66
C LEU A 30 16.95 -13.52 14.97
N LEU A 31 15.68 -13.87 15.11
CA LEU A 31 14.89 -13.59 16.30
C LEU A 31 14.83 -14.82 17.20
N HIS A 32 15.05 -14.61 18.48
CA HIS A 32 14.83 -15.60 19.53
C HIS A 32 13.38 -15.57 20.01
N ASP A 33 12.96 -16.60 20.75
CA ASP A 33 11.57 -16.75 21.22
C ASP A 33 11.09 -15.58 22.11
N ASN A 34 12.01 -14.85 22.73
CA ASN A 34 11.70 -13.70 23.58
C ASN A 34 11.69 -12.36 22.82
N ASP A 35 12.06 -12.35 21.54
CA ASP A 35 12.10 -11.12 20.75
C ASP A 35 10.70 -10.78 20.21
N ASP A 36 10.08 -9.79 20.85
CA ASP A 36 8.80 -9.20 20.45
C ASP A 36 9.03 -8.04 19.46
N VAL A 37 9.50 -8.39 18.26
CA VAL A 37 9.77 -7.43 17.19
C VAL A 37 8.54 -7.22 16.33
N SER A 38 8.15 -5.95 16.19
CA SER A 38 7.06 -5.49 15.35
C SER A 38 7.59 -4.83 14.08
N LEU A 39 6.69 -4.67 13.10
CA LEU A 39 6.95 -3.81 11.96
C LEU A 39 7.29 -2.40 12.44
N TRP A 40 8.22 -1.76 11.73
CA TRP A 40 8.76 -0.44 12.00
C TRP A 40 9.72 -0.33 13.17
N ASP A 41 9.90 -1.38 13.98
CA ASP A 41 10.94 -1.38 15.01
C ASP A 41 12.33 -1.22 14.41
N ILE A 42 13.19 -0.52 15.13
CA ILE A 42 14.52 -0.11 14.67
C ILE A 42 15.55 -0.98 15.37
N TYR A 43 16.38 -1.66 14.59
CA TYR A 43 17.52 -2.41 15.07
C TYR A 43 18.77 -1.54 15.08
N SER A 44 19.35 -1.32 16.25
CA SER A 44 20.57 -0.53 16.43
C SER A 44 21.41 -1.09 17.56
N ASP A 45 22.73 -1.14 17.40
CA ASP A 45 23.69 -1.57 18.44
C ASP A 45 23.37 -2.95 19.07
N GLY A 46 22.77 -3.87 18.29
CA GLY A 46 22.40 -5.21 18.76
C GLY A 46 21.08 -5.27 19.54
N GLY A 47 20.33 -4.18 19.60
CA GLY A 47 19.04 -4.10 20.30
C GLY A 47 17.91 -3.57 19.42
N TRP A 48 16.69 -3.87 19.83
CA TRP A 48 15.47 -3.37 19.20
C TRP A 48 14.90 -2.18 19.97
N ALA A 49 14.56 -1.12 19.24
CA ALA A 49 13.84 0.03 19.76
C ALA A 49 12.49 0.15 19.05
N PRO A 50 11.41 0.53 19.77
CA PRO A 50 10.10 0.70 19.18
C PRO A 50 10.13 1.84 18.17
N GLY A 51 9.77 1.53 16.93
CA GLY A 51 9.64 2.54 15.89
C GLY A 51 8.21 3.04 15.75
N LYS A 52 8.05 4.07 14.93
CA LYS A 52 6.72 4.55 14.53
C LYS A 52 6.54 4.25 13.05
N PRO A 53 5.36 3.76 12.63
CA PRO A 53 5.06 3.72 11.22
C PRO A 53 5.24 5.13 10.64
N PRO A 54 5.78 5.27 9.42
CA PRO A 54 5.78 6.55 8.75
C PRO A 54 4.34 7.06 8.77
N LEU A 55 4.16 8.30 9.24
CA LEU A 55 2.90 9.00 9.04
C LEU A 55 2.67 8.94 7.54
N THR A 56 1.66 8.18 7.10
CA THR A 56 1.29 8.16 5.71
C THR A 56 0.92 9.60 5.37
N SER A 57 1.83 10.34 4.75
CA SER A 57 1.54 11.52 3.94
C SER A 57 0.84 11.05 2.67
N GLY A 58 -0.20 10.24 2.83
CA GLY A 58 -1.18 10.02 1.80
C GLY A 58 -2.11 11.21 1.89
N ASP A 59 -2.39 11.83 0.74
CA ASP A 59 -3.64 12.54 0.53
C ASP A 59 -4.71 11.82 1.34
N SER A 60 -5.36 12.58 2.23
CA SER A 60 -6.24 11.99 3.23
C SER A 60 -7.21 11.04 2.51
N LEU A 61 -7.66 9.97 3.17
CA LEU A 61 -8.68 9.09 2.56
C LEU A 61 -9.86 9.90 1.98
N GLN A 62 -10.14 11.05 2.59
CA GLN A 62 -11.08 12.06 2.12
C GLN A 62 -10.75 12.63 0.73
N ASP A 63 -9.49 12.95 0.44
CA ASP A 63 -9.04 13.51 -0.84
C ASP A 63 -9.17 12.47 -1.96
N LYS A 64 -8.80 11.22 -1.69
CA LYS A 64 -8.98 10.11 -2.64
C LYS A 64 -10.45 9.80 -2.89
N MET A 65 -11.29 9.87 -1.85
CA MET A 65 -12.75 9.76 -2.00
C MET A 65 -13.32 10.90 -2.84
N GLY A 66 -12.89 12.14 -2.58
CA GLY A 66 -13.31 13.30 -3.36
C GLY A 66 -12.94 13.20 -4.84
N GLN A 67 -11.73 12.73 -5.15
CA GLN A 67 -11.31 12.50 -6.53
C GLN A 67 -12.14 11.42 -7.21
N LEU A 68 -12.39 10.28 -6.54
CA LEU A 68 -13.22 9.21 -7.09
C LEU A 68 -14.67 9.66 -7.35
N GLU A 69 -15.24 10.49 -6.47
CA GLU A 69 -16.56 11.07 -6.67
C GLU A 69 -16.60 12.04 -7.86
N ALA A 70 -15.55 12.85 -8.04
CA ALA A 70 -15.42 13.75 -9.18
C ALA A 70 -15.32 12.98 -10.50
N ASP A 71 -14.49 11.94 -10.54
CA ASP A 71 -14.30 11.10 -11.72
C ASP A 71 -15.60 10.37 -12.10
N ASN A 72 -16.33 9.83 -11.12
CA ASN A 72 -17.62 9.20 -11.35
C ASN A 72 -18.64 10.17 -11.95
N LYS A 73 -18.71 11.41 -11.45
CA LYS A 73 -19.61 12.43 -12.01
C LYS A 73 -19.23 12.79 -13.44
N ALA A 74 -17.94 12.94 -13.73
CA ALA A 74 -17.46 13.22 -15.08
C ALA A 74 -17.80 12.09 -16.07
N MET A 75 -17.63 10.83 -15.64
CA MET A 75 -18.02 9.67 -16.44
C MET A 75 -19.52 9.61 -16.72
N MET A 76 -20.36 9.91 -15.72
CA MET A 76 -21.82 9.94 -15.93
C MET A 76 -22.23 11.03 -16.93
N LEU A 77 -21.61 12.21 -16.88
CA LEU A 77 -21.87 13.28 -17.85
C LEU A 77 -21.45 12.88 -19.27
N ALA A 78 -20.26 12.30 -19.42
CA ALA A 78 -19.80 11.81 -20.72
C ALA A 78 -20.72 10.71 -21.28
N LEU A 79 -21.23 9.82 -20.42
CA LEU A 79 -22.22 8.82 -20.82
C LEU A 79 -23.53 9.46 -21.30
N ALA A 80 -24.02 10.48 -20.59
CA ALA A 80 -25.24 11.21 -20.99
C ALA A 80 -25.08 11.86 -22.38
N ASP A 81 -23.94 12.53 -22.62
CA ASP A 81 -23.64 13.15 -23.92
C ASP A 81 -23.60 12.12 -25.05
N ILE A 82 -23.00 10.95 -24.80
CA ILE A 82 -22.96 9.85 -25.79
C ILE A 82 -24.37 9.33 -26.08
N TYR A 83 -25.22 9.18 -25.07
CA TYR A 83 -26.61 8.77 -25.25
C TYR A 83 -27.40 9.77 -26.10
N GLU A 84 -27.25 11.08 -25.85
CA GLU A 84 -27.90 12.11 -26.65
C GLU A 84 -27.44 12.06 -28.12
N GLN A 85 -26.14 11.94 -28.36
CA GLN A 85 -25.60 11.81 -29.71
C GLN A 85 -26.14 10.56 -30.44
N MET A 86 -26.25 9.42 -29.74
CA MET A 86 -26.84 8.20 -30.30
C MET A 86 -28.33 8.37 -30.65
N ILE A 87 -29.09 9.09 -29.83
CA ILE A 87 -30.50 9.39 -30.11
C ILE A 87 -30.61 10.23 -31.37
N VAL A 88 -29.82 11.30 -31.48
CA VAL A 88 -29.80 12.20 -32.64
C VAL A 88 -29.44 11.43 -33.92
N LEU A 89 -28.40 10.61 -33.89
CA LEU A 89 -27.97 9.77 -35.02
C LEU A 89 -29.05 8.75 -35.43
N ARG A 90 -29.76 8.16 -34.48
CA ARG A 90 -30.87 7.22 -34.76
C ARG A 90 -32.10 7.93 -35.34
N SER A 91 -32.38 9.16 -34.90
CA SER A 91 -33.51 9.96 -35.41
C SER A 91 -33.25 10.65 -36.75
N GLY A 92 -31.98 10.88 -37.13
CA GLY A 92 -31.61 11.54 -38.38
C GLY A 92 -31.38 10.61 -39.59
N GLY A 93 -31.50 9.29 -39.42
CA GLY A 93 -31.24 8.29 -40.46
C GLY A 93 -32.43 7.86 -41.33
N ASN A 94 -33.62 8.43 -41.12
CA ASN A 94 -34.80 8.20 -41.97
C ASN A 94 -35.20 9.51 -42.68
N SER A 95 -34.48 9.87 -43.73
CA SER A 95 -34.92 10.86 -44.73
C SER A 95 -34.32 10.52 -46.08
#